data_AF-A0A954VAF0-F1
#
_entry.id   AF-A0A954VAF0-F1
#
_cell.length_a   1.000
_cell.length_b   1.000
_cell.length_c   1.000
_cell.angle_alpha   90.00
_cell.angle_beta   90.00
_cell.angle_gamma   90.00
#
_symmetry.space_group_name_H-M   'P 1'
#
loop_
_entity.id
_entity.type
_entity.pdbx_description
1 polymer ?
#
loop_
_entity_poly.entity_id
_entity_poly.type
_entity_poly.pdbx_seq_one_letter_code
_entity_poly.pdbx_strand_id
1 'polypeptide(L)'
;MPRSLADYQVQFRFALLDLSQTSEEAIRSEPILRGVLRLLKYGRSPRLRTELREILELLRTAAPIGGVEIWLRVIGVYVMAVNDSIERDELNHILKSVFPTQIETNSLADRLLNEGREEGREEGRGEGLGKGKLTGRIQTLQELLGDEITPDSQLESRELDELEALLMALRERWDQSKQ
;
A
#
# COMPACT_ATOMS: atom_id res chain seq x y z
N MET A 1 -26.80 -34.49 -10.63
CA MET A 1 -25.88 -33.94 -11.66
C MET A 1 -25.37 -35.06 -12.54
N PRO A 2 -25.27 -34.90 -13.88
CA PRO A 2 -24.87 -35.96 -14.80
C PRO A 2 -23.36 -36.23 -14.74
N ARG A 3 -22.94 -37.50 -14.78
CA ARG A 3 -21.51 -37.91 -14.67
C ARG A 3 -20.63 -37.48 -15.85
N SER A 4 -21.22 -37.02 -16.95
CA SER A 4 -20.52 -36.65 -18.20
C SER A 4 -19.78 -35.30 -18.14
N LEU A 5 -19.96 -34.51 -17.08
CA LEU A 5 -19.28 -33.20 -16.91
C LEU A 5 -18.18 -33.23 -15.84
N ALA A 6 -17.89 -34.40 -15.25
CA ALA A 6 -16.87 -34.54 -14.21
C ALA A 6 -15.45 -34.24 -14.74
N ASP A 7 -15.15 -34.61 -15.99
CA ASP A 7 -13.83 -34.41 -16.61
C ASP A 7 -13.56 -32.96 -17.03
N TYR A 8 -14.59 -32.10 -17.02
CA TYR A 8 -14.50 -30.68 -17.37
C TYR A 8 -14.56 -29.75 -16.14
N GLN A 9 -14.53 -30.30 -14.92
CA GLN A 9 -14.41 -29.47 -13.72
C GLN A 9 -12.99 -28.93 -13.59
N VAL A 10 -12.87 -27.61 -13.67
CA VAL A 10 -11.64 -26.90 -13.33
C VAL A 10 -11.40 -27.05 -11.82
N GLN A 11 -10.45 -27.92 -11.46
CA GLN A 11 -10.00 -28.07 -10.08
C GLN A 11 -9.06 -26.92 -9.74
N PHE A 12 -9.61 -25.83 -9.21
CA PHE A 12 -8.80 -24.77 -8.59
C PHE A 12 -8.22 -25.28 -7.26
N ARG A 13 -7.06 -25.96 -7.31
CA ARG A 13 -6.25 -26.20 -6.11
C ARG A 13 -5.40 -24.96 -5.87
N PHE A 14 -5.88 -24.09 -4.99
CA PHE A 14 -5.06 -23.00 -4.45
C PHE A 14 -4.02 -23.60 -3.51
N ALA A 15 -2.75 -23.55 -3.89
CA ALA A 15 -1.66 -23.83 -2.96
C ALA A 15 -1.55 -22.63 -2.00
N LEU A 16 -2.19 -22.72 -0.84
CA LEU A 16 -2.04 -21.72 0.21
C LEU A 16 -0.70 -21.97 0.90
N LEU A 17 0.31 -21.22 0.48
CA LEU A 17 1.67 -21.34 0.98
C LEU A 17 1.82 -20.48 2.25
N ASP A 18 1.85 -21.12 3.41
CA ASP A 18 2.20 -20.46 4.67
C ASP A 18 3.73 -20.33 4.80
N LEU A 19 4.23 -19.14 4.49
CA LEU A 19 5.65 -18.80 4.57
C LEU A 19 6.17 -18.74 6.01
N SER A 20 5.30 -18.61 7.01
CA SER A 20 5.72 -18.58 8.42
C SER A 20 6.26 -19.93 8.88
N GLN A 21 5.71 -21.02 8.34
CA GLN A 21 6.08 -22.41 8.68
C GLN A 21 7.11 -23.02 7.72
N THR A 22 7.42 -22.35 6.62
CA THR A 22 8.39 -22.83 5.64
C THR A 22 9.81 -22.70 6.18
N SER A 23 10.58 -23.80 6.16
CA SER A 23 12.00 -23.78 6.55
C SER A 23 12.84 -23.03 5.52
N GLU A 24 13.94 -22.42 5.96
CA GLU A 24 14.77 -21.61 5.07
C GLU A 24 15.46 -22.43 3.98
N GLU A 25 15.68 -23.74 4.20
CA GLU A 25 16.27 -24.61 3.18
C GLU A 25 15.29 -24.96 2.05
N ALA A 26 13.98 -24.88 2.30
CA ALA A 26 12.94 -25.17 1.32
C ALA A 26 12.79 -24.06 0.26
N ILE A 27 13.34 -22.86 0.52
CA ILE A 27 13.33 -21.73 -0.41
C ILE A 27 14.51 -21.89 -1.40
N ARG A 28 14.42 -22.90 -2.29
CA ARG A 28 15.43 -23.15 -3.34
C ARG A 28 15.01 -22.56 -4.68
N SER A 29 15.79 -21.58 -5.17
CA SER A 29 16.57 -21.64 -6.43
C SER A 29 16.99 -20.26 -6.95
N GLU A 30 16.44 -19.17 -6.43
CA GLU A 30 16.82 -17.80 -6.82
C GLU A 30 17.15 -16.94 -5.59
N PRO A 31 18.34 -16.33 -5.52
CA PRO A 31 18.74 -15.57 -4.32
C PRO A 31 17.86 -14.34 -4.06
N ILE A 32 17.36 -13.71 -5.14
CA ILE A 32 16.41 -12.59 -5.05
C ILE A 32 15.10 -13.07 -4.43
N LEU A 33 14.53 -14.16 -4.96
CA LEU A 33 13.30 -14.75 -4.43
C LEU A 33 13.45 -15.14 -2.96
N ARG A 34 14.61 -15.69 -2.57
CA ARG A 34 14.90 -16.00 -1.16
C ARG A 34 14.95 -14.76 -0.28
N GLY A 35 15.58 -13.68 -0.76
CA GLY A 35 15.59 -12.39 -0.07
C GLY A 35 14.19 -11.83 0.12
N VAL A 36 13.37 -11.82 -0.94
CA VAL A 36 11.98 -11.35 -0.90
C VAL A 36 11.11 -12.20 0.03
N LEU A 37 11.21 -13.53 -0.03
CA LEU A 37 10.42 -14.42 0.83
C LEU A 37 10.81 -14.29 2.31
N ARG A 38 12.10 -14.12 2.62
CA ARG A 38 12.56 -13.80 3.98
C ARG A 38 12.04 -12.44 4.44
N LEU A 39 12.06 -11.44 3.56
CA LEU A 39 11.51 -10.10 3.85
C LEU A 39 10.01 -10.17 4.18
N LEU A 40 9.24 -10.94 3.40
CA LEU A 40 7.81 -11.17 3.65
C LEU A 40 7.57 -11.96 4.95
N LYS A 41 8.36 -13.00 5.19
CA LYS A 41 8.25 -13.86 6.39
C LYS A 41 8.48 -13.06 7.68
N TYR A 42 9.50 -12.21 7.69
CA TYR A 42 9.88 -11.44 8.86
C TYR A 42 9.35 -10.01 8.86
N GLY A 43 8.66 -9.56 7.82
CA GLY A 43 8.23 -8.17 7.62
C GLY A 43 7.56 -7.53 8.84
N ARG A 44 6.62 -8.24 9.47
CA ARG A 44 5.89 -7.79 10.67
C ARG A 44 6.53 -8.22 12.00
N SER A 45 7.68 -8.89 11.94
CA SER A 45 8.38 -9.40 13.11
C SER A 45 9.45 -8.41 13.58
N PRO A 46 9.65 -8.24 14.90
CA PRO A 46 10.82 -7.52 15.42
C PRO A 46 12.15 -8.13 14.98
N ARG A 47 12.15 -9.42 14.59
CA ARG A 47 13.33 -10.13 14.08
C ARG A 47 13.79 -9.65 12.72
N LEU A 48 12.98 -8.86 12.01
CA LEU A 48 13.36 -8.27 10.72
C LEU A 48 14.66 -7.49 10.82
N ARG A 49 14.90 -6.82 11.95
CA ARG A 49 16.11 -6.04 12.19
C ARG A 49 17.38 -6.87 12.00
N THR A 50 17.39 -8.09 12.53
CA THR A 50 18.54 -9.01 12.43
C THR A 50 18.65 -9.60 11.03
N GLU A 51 17.51 -9.97 10.44
CA GLU A 51 17.43 -10.63 9.13
C GLU A 51 17.69 -9.68 7.95
N LEU A 52 17.39 -8.39 8.10
CA LEU A 52 17.51 -7.38 7.04
C LEU A 52 18.93 -7.30 6.50
N ARG A 53 19.94 -7.42 7.37
CA ARG A 53 21.35 -7.46 6.95
C ARG A 53 21.62 -8.62 5.99
N GLU A 54 21.14 -9.82 6.32
CA GLU A 54 21.36 -10.99 5.47
C GLU A 54 20.62 -10.87 4.15
N ILE A 55 19.39 -10.34 4.16
CA ILE A 55 18.59 -10.10 2.96
C ILE A 55 19.33 -9.13 2.02
N LEU A 56 19.86 -8.04 2.56
CA LEU A 56 20.59 -7.03 1.78
C LEU A 56 21.90 -7.58 1.19
N GLU A 57 22.63 -8.42 1.94
CA GLU A 57 23.84 -9.09 1.42
C GLU A 57 23.50 -10.08 0.31
N LEU A 58 22.45 -10.88 0.47
CA LEU A 58 21.97 -11.80 -0.57
C LEU A 58 21.65 -11.04 -1.86
N LEU A 59 20.97 -9.90 -1.74
CA LEU A 59 20.62 -9.07 -2.89
C LEU A 59 21.83 -8.38 -3.50
N ARG A 60 22.80 -7.93 -2.71
CA ARG A 60 24.07 -7.41 -3.24
C ARG A 60 24.78 -8.42 -4.14
N THR A 61 24.75 -9.70 -3.76
CA THR A 61 25.40 -10.77 -4.55
C THR A 61 24.61 -11.20 -5.79
N ALA A 62 23.30 -10.97 -5.80
CA ALA A 62 22.41 -11.51 -6.83
C ALA A 62 21.81 -10.45 -7.76
N ALA A 63 21.87 -9.18 -7.37
CA ALA A 63 21.32 -8.10 -8.17
C ALA A 63 22.14 -7.91 -9.46
N PRO A 64 21.47 -7.74 -10.62
CA PRO A 64 22.15 -7.33 -11.84
C PRO A 64 22.80 -5.95 -11.67
N ILE A 65 23.86 -5.69 -12.44
CA ILE A 65 24.56 -4.40 -12.47
C ILE A 65 23.53 -3.29 -12.74
N GLY A 66 23.42 -2.32 -11.81
CA GLY A 66 22.45 -1.21 -11.88
C GLY A 66 21.07 -1.48 -11.26
N GLY A 67 20.76 -2.72 -10.88
CA GLY A 67 19.47 -3.09 -10.25
C GLY A 67 19.43 -2.91 -8.72
N VAL A 68 20.58 -2.71 -8.08
CA VAL A 68 20.69 -2.63 -6.61
C VAL A 68 19.87 -1.46 -6.06
N GLU A 69 19.89 -0.29 -6.70
CA GLU A 69 19.12 0.89 -6.23
C GLU A 69 17.61 0.63 -6.26
N ILE A 70 17.12 -0.07 -7.29
CA ILE A 70 15.70 -0.45 -7.41
C ILE A 70 15.31 -1.39 -6.27
N TRP A 71 16.10 -2.43 -6.02
CA TRP A 71 15.82 -3.38 -4.94
C TRP A 71 15.88 -2.73 -3.56
N LEU A 72 16.83 -1.83 -3.33
CA LEU A 72 16.92 -1.08 -2.08
C LEU A 72 15.75 -0.15 -1.85
N ARG A 73 15.25 0.48 -2.93
CA ARG A 73 14.02 1.27 -2.87
C ARG A 73 12.84 0.39 -2.45
N VAL A 74 12.62 -0.73 -3.13
CA VAL A 74 11.51 -1.65 -2.85
C VAL A 74 11.55 -2.17 -1.41
N ILE A 75 12.73 -2.57 -0.93
CA ILE A 75 12.89 -3.05 0.45
C ILE A 75 12.67 -1.91 1.45
N GLY A 76 13.23 -0.73 1.19
CA GLY A 76 13.07 0.43 2.05
C GLY A 76 11.60 0.82 2.22
N VAL A 77 10.84 0.91 1.12
CA VAL A 77 9.39 1.16 1.16
C VAL A 77 8.67 0.07 1.96
N TYR A 78 8.94 -1.20 1.65
CA TYR A 78 8.27 -2.31 2.31
C TYR A 78 8.54 -2.35 3.83
N VAL A 79 9.81 -2.20 4.24
CA VAL A 79 10.20 -2.20 5.66
C VAL A 79 9.51 -1.05 6.40
N MET A 80 9.54 0.16 5.85
CA MET A 80 8.91 1.32 6.47
C MET A 80 7.37 1.21 6.54
N ALA A 81 6.75 0.51 5.59
CA ALA A 81 5.30 0.34 5.55
C ALA A 81 4.79 -0.78 6.46
N VAL A 82 5.60 -1.82 6.68
CA VAL A 82 5.15 -3.06 7.34
C VAL A 82 5.74 -3.23 8.73
N ASN A 83 6.82 -2.51 9.06
CA ASN A 83 7.56 -2.68 10.29
C ASN A 83 7.70 -1.37 11.08
N ASP A 84 6.99 -1.28 12.20
CA ASP A 84 7.05 -0.12 13.10
C ASP A 84 8.30 -0.11 14.01
N SER A 85 9.10 -1.20 13.99
CA SER A 85 10.22 -1.40 14.93
C SER A 85 11.59 -0.99 14.38
N ILE A 86 11.68 -0.69 13.09
CA ILE A 86 12.91 -0.23 12.43
C ILE A 86 12.76 1.25 12.15
N GLU A 87 13.52 2.06 12.89
CA GLU A 87 13.59 3.49 12.64
C GLU A 87 14.46 3.81 11.42
N ARG A 88 14.26 5.00 10.88
CA ARG A 88 14.98 5.49 9.70
C ARG A 88 16.50 5.44 9.85
N ASP A 89 17.00 5.94 10.97
CA ASP A 89 18.44 6.04 11.21
C ASP A 89 19.09 4.66 11.30
N GLU A 90 18.34 3.69 11.81
CA GLU A 90 18.74 2.30 11.88
C GLU A 90 18.74 1.64 10.49
N LEU A 91 17.70 1.84 9.68
CA LEU A 91 17.68 1.38 8.28
C LEU A 91 18.87 1.97 7.51
N ASN A 92 19.13 3.26 7.65
CA ASN A 92 20.28 3.94 7.04
C ASN A 92 21.62 3.35 7.48
N HIS A 93 21.76 3.04 8.78
CA HIS A 93 22.97 2.43 9.31
C HIS A 93 23.20 1.02 8.72
N ILE A 94 22.15 0.21 8.63
CA ILE A 94 22.21 -1.12 8.03
C ILE A 94 22.58 -1.00 6.54
N LEU A 95 21.94 -0.12 5.78
CA LEU A 95 22.23 0.12 4.37
C LEU A 95 23.68 0.56 4.13
N LYS A 96 24.20 1.51 4.91
CA LYS A 96 25.60 1.95 4.83
C LYS A 96 26.58 0.82 5.10
N SER A 97 26.25 -0.05 6.05
CA SER A 97 27.14 -1.15 6.41
C SER A 97 27.23 -2.24 5.32
N VAL A 98 26.19 -2.42 4.52
CA VAL A 98 26.15 -3.41 3.42
C VAL A 98 26.60 -2.79 2.09
N PHE A 99 26.33 -1.50 1.86
CA PHE A 99 26.62 -0.78 0.63
C PHE A 99 27.46 0.50 0.87
N PRO A 100 28.70 0.38 1.39
CA PRO A 100 29.49 1.55 1.83
C PRO A 100 29.96 2.49 0.70
N THR A 101 30.00 2.04 -0.55
CA THR A 101 30.64 2.77 -1.66
C THR A 101 29.83 2.91 -2.94
N GLN A 102 28.65 2.29 -3.03
CA GLN A 102 27.90 2.19 -4.30
C GLN A 102 26.72 3.17 -4.39
N ILE A 103 26.29 3.75 -3.26
CA ILE A 103 25.05 4.51 -3.18
C ILE A 103 25.23 5.64 -2.16
N GLU A 104 24.78 6.85 -2.49
CA GLU A 104 24.54 7.88 -1.49
C GLU A 104 23.34 7.46 -0.63
N THR A 105 23.55 6.51 0.29
CA THR A 105 22.51 5.87 1.09
C THR A 105 21.70 6.87 1.93
N ASN A 106 22.32 7.98 2.35
CA ASN A 106 21.62 9.11 2.97
C ASN A 106 20.53 9.67 2.02
N SER A 107 20.90 9.93 0.77
CA SER A 107 20.00 10.47 -0.26
C SER A 107 18.85 9.51 -0.58
N LEU A 108 19.08 8.18 -0.53
CA LEU A 108 18.04 7.21 -0.86
C LEU A 108 16.91 7.17 0.20
N ALA A 109 17.27 7.14 1.48
CA ALA A 109 16.27 7.20 2.55
C ALA A 109 15.62 8.59 2.69
N ASP A 110 16.32 9.66 2.33
CA ASP A 110 15.75 11.00 2.16
C ASP A 110 14.73 11.06 1.03
N ARG A 111 15.07 10.49 -0.14
CA ARG A 111 14.15 10.41 -1.28
C ARG A 111 12.91 9.60 -0.95
N LEU A 112 13.05 8.42 -0.37
CA LEU A 112 11.91 7.54 -0.02
C LEU A 112 10.90 8.21 0.91
N LEU A 113 11.37 8.94 1.91
CA LEU A 113 10.48 9.65 2.84
C LEU A 113 9.83 10.87 2.19
N ASN A 114 10.57 11.60 1.35
CA ASN A 114 10.00 12.73 0.63
C ASN A 114 8.96 12.25 -0.39
N GLU A 115 9.23 11.16 -1.12
CA GLU A 115 8.29 10.52 -2.04
C GLU A 115 7.02 10.09 -1.28
N GLY A 116 7.14 9.35 -0.18
CA GLY A 116 5.97 8.91 0.59
C GLY A 116 5.17 10.05 1.24
N ARG A 117 5.85 11.12 1.70
CA ARG A 117 5.16 12.32 2.21
C ARG A 117 4.43 13.07 1.12
N GLU A 118 5.06 13.19 -0.05
CA GLU A 118 4.47 13.91 -1.18
C GLU A 118 3.28 13.14 -1.75
N GLU A 119 3.39 11.82 -1.90
CA GLU A 119 2.28 10.94 -2.31
C GLU A 119 1.11 11.05 -1.32
N GLY A 120 1.36 10.91 -0.01
CA GLY A 120 0.29 11.07 0.99
C GLY A 120 -0.33 12.48 1.02
N ARG A 121 0.45 13.51 0.70
CA ARG A 121 -0.05 14.90 0.57
C ARG A 121 -0.91 15.07 -0.68
N GLU A 122 -0.51 14.47 -1.80
CA GLU A 122 -1.26 14.52 -3.06
C GLU A 122 -2.56 13.75 -2.96
N GLU A 123 -2.53 12.53 -2.42
CA GLU A 123 -3.72 11.70 -2.16
C GLU A 123 -4.68 12.42 -1.21
N GLY A 124 -4.20 12.88 -0.04
CA GLY A 124 -5.04 13.59 0.92
C GLY A 124 -5.64 14.88 0.34
N ARG A 125 -4.90 15.61 -0.51
CA ARG A 125 -5.44 16.78 -1.21
C ARG A 125 -6.48 16.39 -2.27
N GLY A 126 -6.25 15.30 -3.00
CA GLY A 126 -7.18 14.77 -4.00
C GLY A 126 -8.51 14.36 -3.37
N GLU A 127 -8.45 13.55 -2.31
CA GLU A 127 -9.62 13.11 -1.56
C GLU A 127 -10.36 14.29 -0.91
N GLY A 128 -9.62 15.22 -0.29
CA GLY A 128 -10.21 16.42 0.32
C GLY A 128 -10.93 17.32 -0.69
N LEU A 129 -10.34 17.54 -1.88
CA LEU A 129 -10.99 18.27 -2.97
C LEU A 129 -12.22 17.53 -3.52
N GLY A 130 -12.17 16.20 -3.58
CA GLY A 130 -13.28 15.35 -3.99
C GLY A 130 -14.47 15.48 -3.03
N LYS A 131 -14.23 15.24 -1.74
CA LYS A 131 -15.24 15.38 -0.68
C LYS A 131 -15.81 16.79 -0.64
N GLY A 132 -14.96 17.83 -0.68
CA GLY A 132 -15.43 19.23 -0.67
C GLY A 132 -16.36 19.60 -1.84
N LYS A 133 -16.10 19.06 -3.05
CA LYS A 133 -17.00 19.25 -4.20
C LYS A 133 -18.35 18.55 -4.01
N LEU A 134 -18.37 17.37 -3.39
CA LEU A 134 -19.61 16.65 -3.10
C LEU A 134 -20.41 17.38 -2.01
N THR A 135 -19.78 17.76 -0.90
CA THR A 135 -20.36 18.56 0.19
C THR A 135 -21.06 19.81 -0.35
N GLY A 136 -20.37 20.63 -1.15
CA GLY A 136 -20.96 21.85 -1.70
C GLY A 136 -22.15 21.58 -2.62
N ARG A 137 -22.12 20.50 -3.42
CA ARG A 137 -23.24 20.10 -4.29
C ARG A 137 -24.46 19.63 -3.48
N ILE A 138 -24.22 18.86 -2.42
CA ILE A 138 -25.26 18.39 -1.49
C ILE A 138 -25.95 19.60 -0.86
N GLN A 139 -25.19 20.52 -0.27
CA GLN A 139 -25.74 21.71 0.38
C GLN A 139 -26.49 22.60 -0.60
N THR A 140 -25.95 22.81 -1.81
CA THR A 140 -26.64 23.58 -2.86
C THR A 140 -27.98 22.93 -3.22
N LEU A 141 -28.05 21.60 -3.35
CA LEU A 141 -29.32 20.92 -3.64
C LEU A 141 -30.29 20.96 -2.45
N GLN A 142 -29.80 20.86 -1.21
CA GLN A 142 -30.60 21.03 0.00
C GLN A 142 -31.22 22.43 0.04
N GLU A 143 -30.41 23.47 -0.21
CA GLU A 143 -30.89 24.86 -0.32
C GLU A 143 -31.96 25.02 -1.39
N LEU A 144 -31.74 24.46 -2.59
CA LEU A 144 -32.68 24.55 -3.71
C LEU A 144 -34.00 23.80 -3.43
N LEU A 145 -33.93 22.68 -2.72
CA LEU A 145 -35.10 21.89 -2.29
C LEU A 145 -35.82 22.48 -1.07
N GLY A 146 -35.20 23.43 -0.38
CA GLY A 146 -35.70 23.99 0.89
C GLY A 146 -35.52 23.06 2.08
N ASP A 147 -34.63 22.07 1.99
CA ASP A 147 -34.26 21.18 3.09
C ASP A 147 -33.32 21.89 4.09
N GLU A 148 -33.20 21.37 5.31
CA GLU A 148 -32.19 21.82 6.26
C GLU A 148 -30.77 21.52 5.75
N ILE A 149 -29.93 22.55 5.69
CA ILE A 149 -28.55 22.43 5.20
C ILE A 149 -27.75 21.60 6.19
N THR A 150 -27.17 20.50 5.73
CA THR A 150 -26.30 19.68 6.56
C THR A 150 -24.95 20.39 6.78
N PRO A 151 -24.50 20.58 8.03
CA PRO A 151 -23.26 21.28 8.31
C PRO A 151 -22.03 20.47 7.85
N ASP A 152 -20.97 21.19 7.47
CA ASP A 152 -19.73 20.62 6.93
C ASP A 152 -19.17 19.50 7.82
N SER A 153 -19.16 19.69 9.14
CA SER A 153 -18.64 18.70 10.10
C SER A 153 -19.35 17.33 10.03
N GLN A 154 -20.63 17.29 9.64
CA GLN A 154 -21.39 16.06 9.47
C GLN A 154 -21.24 15.43 8.07
N LEU A 155 -20.75 16.19 7.09
CA LEU A 155 -20.48 15.71 5.73
C LEU A 155 -19.02 15.27 5.59
N GLU A 156 -18.09 15.96 6.25
CA GLU A 156 -16.66 15.62 6.28
C GLU A 156 -16.38 14.29 6.99
N SER A 157 -17.19 13.94 7.99
CA SER A 157 -17.09 12.67 8.73
C SER A 157 -17.65 11.46 7.96
N ARG A 158 -18.27 11.69 6.79
CA ARG A 158 -18.82 10.62 5.95
C ARG A 158 -17.79 10.11 4.95
N GLU A 159 -17.98 8.86 4.56
CA GLU A 159 -17.19 8.27 3.48
C GLU A 159 -17.63 8.79 2.10
N LEU A 160 -16.74 8.71 1.12
CA LEU A 160 -16.96 9.29 -0.21
C LEU A 160 -18.20 8.68 -0.89
N ASP A 161 -18.38 7.36 -0.77
CA ASP A 161 -19.54 6.61 -1.29
C ASP A 161 -20.86 7.08 -0.65
N GLU A 162 -20.84 7.42 0.64
CA GLU A 162 -22.03 7.90 1.35
C GLU A 162 -22.45 9.29 0.87
N LEU A 163 -21.48 10.16 0.59
CA LEU A 163 -21.71 11.48 0.01
C LEU A 163 -22.26 11.38 -1.42
N GLU A 164 -21.74 10.46 -2.23
CA GLU A 164 -22.26 10.22 -3.59
C GLU A 164 -23.69 9.69 -3.58
N ALA A 165 -24.00 8.74 -2.70
CA ALA A 165 -25.35 8.22 -2.53
C ALA A 165 -26.33 9.31 -2.08
N LEU A 166 -25.93 10.16 -1.13
CA LEU A 166 -26.72 11.30 -0.68
C LEU A 166 -26.97 12.31 -1.81
N LEU A 167 -25.93 12.63 -2.60
CA LEU A 167 -26.05 13.52 -3.75
C LEU A 167 -27.00 12.96 -4.81
N MET A 168 -26.95 11.66 -5.09
CA MET A 168 -27.86 11.00 -6.03
C MET A 168 -29.31 11.08 -5.57
N ALA A 169 -29.58 10.79 -4.29
CA ALA A 169 -30.93 10.86 -3.73
C ALA A 169 -31.52 12.28 -3.81
N LEU A 170 -30.70 13.30 -3.54
CA LEU A 170 -31.11 14.70 -3.66
C LEU A 170 -31.39 15.10 -5.12
N ARG A 171 -30.58 14.64 -6.06
CA ARG A 171 -30.80 14.88 -7.50
C ARG A 171 -32.11 14.27 -7.98
N GLU A 172 -32.38 13.02 -7.61
CA GLU A 172 -33.63 12.34 -8.00
C GLU A 172 -34.86 13.07 -7.46
N ARG A 173 -34.81 13.52 -6.19
CA ARG A 173 -35.87 14.34 -5.60
C ARG A 173 -36.05 15.67 -6.32
N TRP A 174 -34.95 16.34 -6.68
CA TRP A 174 -34.98 17.59 -7.42
C TRP A 174 -35.62 17.42 -8.80
N ASP A 175 -35.26 16.37 -9.52
CA ASP A 175 -35.83 16.08 -10.84
C ASP A 175 -37.33 15.77 -10.76
N GLN A 176 -37.77 15.04 -9.73
CA GLN A 176 -39.20 14.79 -9.46
C GLN A 176 -39.97 16.07 -9.11
N SER A 177 -39.33 17.04 -8.42
CA SER A 177 -39.97 18.31 -8.07
C SER A 177 -40.19 19.26 -9.26
N LYS A 178 -39.54 18.98 -10.40
CA LYS A 178 -39.66 19.76 -11.65
C LYS A 178 -40.69 19.21 -12.65
N GLN A 179 -41.26 18.03 -12.40
CA GLN A 179 -42.35 17.44 -13.19
C GLN A 179 -43.71 17.84 -12.64
#